data_AF-X1BXK4-F1
#
_entry.id   AF-X1BXK4-F1
#
_cell.length_a   1.000
_cell.length_b   1.000
_cell.length_c   1.000
_cell.angle_alpha   90.00
_cell.angle_beta   90.00
_cell.angle_gamma   90.00
#
_symmetry.space_group_name_H-M   'P 1'
#
loop_
_entity.id
_entity.type
_entity.pdbx_description
1 polymer ?
#
loop_
_entity_poly.entity_id
_entity_poly.type
_entity_poly.pdbx_seq_one_letter_code
_entity_poly.pdbx_strand_id
1 'polypeptide(L)'
;MEQLNGLFESGKYEDVAGLCRVATREVIESQSWSLSPGRYVGVAEHAEDGFIFGISIMELNEELEILNSEAHEIEEQISRNMLGILEKID
;
A
#
# COMPACT_ATOMS: atom_id res chain seq x y z
N MET A 1 -15.59 25.31 -3.13
CA MET A 1 -14.97 26.50 -2.49
C MET A 1 -15.19 26.52 -0.98
N GLU A 2 -16.31 26.00 -0.47
CA GLU A 2 -16.52 25.86 1.00
C GLU A 2 -15.49 24.95 1.71
N GLN A 3 -14.97 23.91 1.04
CA GLN A 3 -14.04 22.93 1.63
C GLN A 3 -12.62 23.45 1.91
N LEU A 4 -12.28 24.68 1.51
CA LEU A 4 -10.95 25.28 1.76
C LEU A 4 -10.97 26.33 2.88
N ASN A 5 -12.15 26.75 3.33
CA ASN A 5 -12.30 27.78 4.36
C ASN A 5 -11.98 27.18 5.73
N GLY A 6 -10.74 27.38 6.20
CA GLY A 6 -10.24 26.92 7.50
C GLY A 6 -8.90 26.18 7.43
N LEU A 7 -8.40 25.85 6.23
CA LEU A 7 -7.11 25.17 6.05
C LEU A 7 -5.90 26.11 6.05
N PHE A 8 -6.15 27.41 5.92
CA PHE A 8 -5.12 28.43 5.82
C PHE A 8 -5.41 29.54 6.82
N GLU A 9 -4.46 29.83 7.70
CA GLU A 9 -4.60 30.96 8.63
C GLU A 9 -4.78 32.25 7.83
N SER A 10 -5.88 32.97 8.09
CA SER A 10 -6.23 34.24 7.42
C SER A 10 -6.42 34.19 5.90
N GLY A 11 -6.56 32.98 5.31
CA GLY A 11 -6.70 32.81 3.86
C GLY A 11 -5.42 33.07 3.06
N LYS A 12 -4.26 33.08 3.72
CA LYS A 12 -2.96 33.19 3.08
C LYS A 12 -2.38 31.81 2.80
N TYR A 13 -1.72 31.66 1.67
CA TYR A 13 -1.05 30.42 1.32
C TYR A 13 0.03 30.05 2.36
N GLU A 14 0.05 28.78 2.74
CA GLU A 14 1.19 28.14 3.41
C GLU A 14 1.40 26.72 2.87
N ASP A 15 2.63 26.21 3.01
CA ASP A 15 2.92 24.81 2.74
C ASP A 15 2.30 23.95 3.86
N VAL A 16 1.38 23.06 3.50
CA VAL A 16 0.66 22.18 4.42
C VAL A 16 0.96 20.72 4.06
N ALA A 17 1.50 19.96 5.01
CA ALA A 17 1.83 18.55 4.82
C ALA A 17 0.61 17.75 4.37
N GLY A 18 0.77 16.89 3.36
CA GLY A 18 -0.31 16.10 2.76
C GLY A 18 -1.30 16.90 1.88
N LEU A 19 -1.18 18.22 1.79
CA LEU A 19 -2.13 19.07 1.05
C LEU A 19 -1.46 19.88 -0.07
N CYS A 20 -0.52 20.76 0.24
CA CYS A 20 0.10 21.63 -0.74
C CYS A 20 1.51 22.07 -0.35
N ARG A 21 2.37 22.26 -1.35
CA ARG A 21 3.72 22.81 -1.17
C ARG A 21 4.20 23.53 -2.42
N VAL A 22 4.98 24.60 -2.26
CA VAL A 22 5.77 25.19 -3.34
C VAL A 22 7.05 24.37 -3.60
N ALA A 23 7.26 23.99 -4.86
CA ALA A 23 8.49 23.33 -5.31
C ALA A 23 9.26 24.24 -6.25
N THR A 24 10.58 24.38 -6.04
CA THR A 24 11.46 25.08 -6.98
C THR A 24 11.83 24.16 -8.16
N ARG A 25 12.35 24.72 -9.24
CA ARG A 25 12.73 23.94 -10.43
C ARG A 25 13.83 22.94 -10.12
N GLU A 26 14.76 23.30 -9.24
CA GLU A 26 15.85 22.44 -8.79
C GLU A 26 15.32 21.21 -8.04
N VAL A 27 14.28 21.40 -7.21
CA VAL A 27 13.60 20.28 -6.51
C VAL A 27 12.89 19.38 -7.54
N ILE A 28 12.21 19.96 -8.52
CA ILE A 28 11.52 19.20 -9.58
C ILE A 28 12.53 18.40 -10.41
N GLU A 29 13.66 18.99 -10.77
CA GLU A 29 14.74 18.33 -11.49
C GLU A 29 15.31 17.15 -10.69
N SER A 30 15.54 17.33 -9.39
CA SER A 30 15.99 16.24 -8.50
C SER A 30 15.01 15.07 -8.41
N GLN A 31 13.72 15.32 -8.66
CA GLN A 31 12.65 14.30 -8.72
C GLN A 31 12.43 13.77 -10.16
N SER A 32 13.43 13.91 -11.04
CA SER A 32 13.36 13.48 -12.45
C SER A 32 12.17 14.09 -13.21
N TRP A 33 11.85 15.35 -12.90
CA TRP A 33 10.72 16.10 -13.47
C TRP A 33 9.33 15.47 -13.23
N SER A 34 9.22 14.54 -12.28
CA SER A 34 7.94 13.96 -11.88
C SER A 34 7.10 15.00 -11.14
N LEU A 35 5.90 15.32 -11.63
CA LEU A 35 4.99 16.28 -10.99
C LEU A 35 3.93 15.61 -10.09
N SER A 36 4.17 14.36 -9.70
CA SER A 36 3.28 13.63 -8.78
C SER A 36 3.25 14.34 -7.42
N PRO A 37 2.09 14.86 -6.96
CA PRO A 37 2.01 15.69 -5.75
C PRO A 37 2.61 15.05 -4.50
N GLY A 38 2.45 13.73 -4.34
CA GLY A 38 3.00 12.97 -3.20
C GLY A 38 4.52 13.03 -3.05
N ARG A 39 5.27 13.39 -4.11
CA ARG A 39 6.73 13.61 -4.01
C ARG A 39 7.10 14.94 -3.33
N TYR A 40 6.14 15.83 -3.16
CA TYR A 40 6.38 17.20 -2.69
C TYR A 40 5.66 17.48 -1.38
N VAL A 41 4.39 17.08 -1.24
CA VAL A 41 3.55 17.50 -0.11
C VAL A 41 3.79 16.71 1.17
N GLY A 42 4.51 15.59 1.13
CA GLY A 42 4.68 14.72 2.30
C GLY A 42 3.35 14.09 2.75
N VAL A 43 3.27 13.68 4.01
CA VAL A 43 2.05 13.12 4.62
C VAL A 43 1.71 13.97 5.83
N ALA A 44 0.44 14.35 6.00
CA ALA A 44 0.00 15.01 7.23
C ALA A 44 0.20 14.05 8.41
N GLU A 45 0.73 14.54 9.54
CA GLU A 45 0.78 13.73 10.75
C GLU A 45 -0.64 13.30 11.13
N HIS A 46 -0.95 12.02 10.95
CA HIS A 46 -2.18 11.40 11.42
C HIS A 46 -1.93 10.86 12.82
N ALA A 47 -2.83 11.17 13.76
CA ALA A 47 -2.82 10.56 15.08
C ALA A 47 -3.15 9.07 14.95
N GLU A 48 -2.23 8.21 15.40
CA GLU A 48 -2.41 6.77 15.65
C GLU A 48 -2.88 5.89 14.47
N ASP A 49 -2.34 6.07 13.27
CA ASP A 49 -2.53 5.11 12.14
C ASP A 49 -1.91 3.72 12.38
N GLY A 50 -1.01 3.58 13.37
CA GLY A 50 -0.30 2.33 13.65
C GLY A 50 -1.22 1.19 14.11
N PHE A 51 -2.33 1.50 14.78
CA PHE A 51 -3.29 0.50 15.24
C PHE A 51 -4.09 -0.11 14.09
N ILE A 52 -4.54 0.72 13.13
CA ILE A 52 -5.29 0.27 11.96
C ILE A 52 -4.39 -0.57 11.03
N PHE A 53 -3.16 -0.11 10.80
CA PHE A 53 -2.21 -0.87 9.98
C PHE A 53 -1.88 -2.25 10.58
N GLY A 54 -1.69 -2.33 11.90
CA GLY A 54 -1.43 -3.59 12.58
C GLY A 54 -2.58 -4.60 12.41
N ILE A 55 -3.83 -4.15 12.55
CA ILE A 55 -5.01 -4.99 12.31
C ILE A 55 -5.05 -5.49 10.87
N SER A 56 -4.87 -4.60 9.88
CA SER A 56 -4.91 -5.01 8.47
C SER A 56 -3.81 -6.02 8.12
N ILE A 57 -2.62 -5.89 8.70
CA ILE A 57 -1.54 -6.88 8.51
C ILE A 57 -1.89 -8.22 9.14
N MET A 58 -2.52 -8.23 10.32
CA MET A 58 -2.95 -9.47 10.96
C MET A 58 -4.02 -10.18 10.13
N GLU A 59 -5.03 -9.45 9.64
CA GLU A 59 -6.09 -9.99 8.77
C GLU A 59 -5.50 -10.59 7.48
N LEU A 60 -4.61 -9.86 6.80
CA LEU A 60 -3.93 -10.35 5.60
C LEU A 60 -3.06 -11.58 5.86
N ASN A 61 -2.40 -11.65 7.02
CA ASN A 61 -1.59 -12.80 7.38
C ASN A 61 -2.45 -14.04 7.66
N GLU A 62 -3.59 -13.87 8.33
CA GLU A 62 -4.55 -14.96 8.56
C GLU A 62 -5.09 -15.52 7.22
N GLU A 63 -5.46 -14.63 6.29
CA GLU A 63 -5.88 -15.03 4.94
C GLU A 63 -4.77 -15.78 4.20
N LEU A 64 -3.53 -15.30 4.29
CA LEU A 64 -2.37 -15.95 3.68
C LEU A 64 -2.14 -17.36 4.23
N GLU A 65 -2.27 -17.58 5.54
CA GLU A 65 -2.12 -18.90 6.15
C GLU A 65 -3.19 -19.89 5.67
N ILE A 66 -4.44 -19.43 5.53
CA ILE A 66 -5.53 -20.25 4.95
C ILE A 66 -5.18 -20.65 3.51
N LEU A 67 -4.79 -19.68 2.68
CA LEU A 67 -4.42 -19.92 1.28
C LEU A 67 -3.22 -20.88 1.17
N ASN A 68 -2.23 -20.77 2.06
CA ASN A 68 -1.09 -21.70 2.10
C ASN A 68 -1.52 -23.13 2.46
N SER A 69 -2.42 -23.29 3.44
CA SER A 69 -2.96 -24.60 3.79
C SER A 69 -3.70 -25.23 2.61
N GLU A 70 -4.58 -24.47 1.95
CA GLU A 70 -5.30 -24.94 0.76
C GLU A 70 -4.34 -25.32 -0.38
N ALA A 71 -3.29 -24.52 -0.61
CA ALA A 71 -2.28 -24.79 -1.61
C ALA A 71 -1.54 -26.11 -1.35
N HIS A 72 -1.19 -26.40 -0.09
CA HIS A 72 -0.55 -27.67 0.28
C HIS A 72 -1.48 -28.86 0.09
N GLU A 73 -2.76 -28.75 0.42
CA GLU A 73 -3.73 -29.83 0.16
C GLU A 73 -3.82 -30.17 -1.33
N ILE A 74 -3.84 -29.15 -2.18
CA ILE A 74 -3.87 -29.29 -3.63
C ILE A 74 -2.57 -29.92 -4.13
N GLU A 75 -1.41 -29.46 -3.64
CA GLU A 75 -0.10 -29.99 -3.98
C GLU A 75 -0.01 -31.50 -3.67
N GLU A 76 -0.43 -31.90 -2.48
CA GLU A 76 -0.47 -33.31 -2.09
C GLU A 76 -1.40 -34.13 -2.99
N GLN A 77 -2.57 -33.60 -3.33
CA GLN A 77 -3.51 -34.27 -4.21
C GLN A 77 -2.92 -34.48 -5.61
N ILE A 78 -2.24 -33.47 -6.16
CA ILE A 78 -1.53 -33.58 -7.44
C ILE A 78 -0.44 -34.64 -7.35
N SER A 79 0.36 -34.64 -6.28
CA SER A 79 1.42 -35.63 -6.04
C SER A 79 0.88 -37.06 -6.01
N ARG A 80 -0.20 -37.30 -5.25
CA ARG A 80 -0.89 -38.60 -5.19
C ARG A 80 -1.40 -39.04 -6.56
N ASN A 81 -2.02 -38.13 -7.31
CA ASN A 81 -2.53 -38.42 -8.65
C ASN A 81 -1.39 -38.78 -9.62
N MET A 82 -0.27 -38.06 -9.56
CA MET A 82 0.91 -38.34 -10.37
C MET A 82 1.49 -39.72 -10.09
N LEU A 83 1.63 -40.11 -8.83
CA LEU A 83 2.08 -41.46 -8.46
C LEU A 83 1.15 -42.54 -9.02
N GLY A 84 -0.17 -42.36 -8.87
CA GLY A 84 -1.15 -43.31 -9.41
C GLY A 84 -1.21 -43.38 -10.94
N ILE A 85 -0.70 -42.36 -11.64
CA ILE A 85 -0.51 -42.40 -13.10
C ILE A 85 0.76 -43.20 -13.44
N LEU A 86 1.87 -42.95 -12.75
CA LEU A 86 3.14 -43.64 -12.97
C LEU A 86 3.00 -45.15 -12.75
N GLU A 87 2.34 -45.58 -11.67
CA GLU A 87 2.08 -47.00 -11.35
C GLU A 87 1.25 -47.73 -12.42
N LYS A 88 0.49 -47.01 -13.26
CA LYS A 88 -0.33 -47.61 -14.33
C LYS A 88 0.39 -47.72 -15.68
N ILE A 89 1.53 -47.04 -15.80
CA ILE A 89 2.33 -47.00 -17.04
C ILE A 89 3.45 -48.06 -17.01
N ASP A 90 3.89 -48.48 -15.81
CA ASP A 90 4.73 -49.66 -15.59
C ASP A 90 3.94 -50.98 -15.77
#